data_AF-A0A359EHI7-F1
#
_entry.id   AF-A0A359EHI7-F1
#
_cell.length_a   1.000
_cell.length_b   1.000
_cell.length_c   1.000
_cell.angle_alpha   90.00
_cell.angle_beta   90.00
_cell.angle_gamma   90.00
#
_symmetry.space_group_name_H-M   'P 1'
#
loop_
_entity.id
_entity.type
_entity.pdbx_description
1 polymer ?
#
loop_
_entity_poly.entity_id
_entity_poly.type
_entity_poly.pdbx_seq_one_letter_code
_entity_poly.pdbx_strand_id
1 'polypeptide(L)'
;MAKDIQTIIIEDDPYARDLMTLLLTRDWRTRVIAEIADQNELIAFIDEYHPPIDVVILDTEIPGESDLPFMLTELLRKLPKKPAILYTATHADPRVLEHLVQIGFAGYVLKNELHYALGAAVAAVARGEMVITPGIQPLAARYSACREAKIIRGSRIEDVFTPRESELVRLALIFNLSIRDMADELVLSPEWVSEVVSGVYKKLGLREILAGEVSLEDYFDDPAVLERCQEITARTQTKLADGRLRKAPWMSTLAFHLLTSPAEDES
;
A
#
# COMPACT_ATOMS: atom_id res chain seq x y z
N MET A 1 -20.18 6.11 -1.18
CA MET A 1 -19.10 5.26 -0.61
C MET A 1 -18.55 4.42 -1.73
N ALA A 2 -17.31 4.67 -2.14
CA ALA A 2 -16.59 3.72 -2.97
C ALA A 2 -16.64 2.34 -2.28
N LYS A 3 -16.91 1.28 -3.05
CA LYS A 3 -16.91 -0.07 -2.50
C LYS A 3 -15.46 -0.40 -2.11
N ASP A 4 -15.21 -0.76 -0.86
CA ASP A 4 -13.90 -1.25 -0.42
C ASP A 4 -13.46 -2.40 -1.34
N ILE A 5 -12.24 -2.33 -1.87
CA ILE A 5 -11.63 -3.38 -2.69
C ILE A 5 -11.39 -4.59 -1.78
N GLN A 6 -12.09 -5.69 -2.06
CA GLN A 6 -12.02 -6.89 -1.23
C GLN A 6 -10.79 -7.70 -1.62
N THR A 7 -9.82 -7.75 -0.70
CA THR A 7 -8.48 -8.29 -0.95
C THR A 7 -8.21 -9.51 -0.08
N ILE A 8 -7.66 -10.56 -0.67
CA ILE A 8 -7.08 -11.72 0.03
C ILE A 8 -5.56 -11.62 -0.05
N ILE A 9 -4.87 -12.02 1.01
CA ILE A 9 -3.41 -12.15 1.03
C ILE A 9 -3.05 -13.62 1.15
N ILE A 10 -2.21 -14.12 0.24
CA ILE A 10 -1.61 -15.46 0.27
C ILE A 10 -0.11 -15.28 0.41
N GLU A 11 0.43 -15.60 1.57
CA GLU A 11 1.82 -15.35 1.95
C GLU A 11 2.17 -16.31 3.09
N ASP A 12 3.24 -17.08 2.99
CA ASP A 12 3.62 -18.04 4.02
C ASP A 12 4.41 -17.38 5.17
N ASP A 13 5.20 -16.34 4.87
CA ASP A 13 5.93 -15.58 5.89
C ASP A 13 4.95 -14.72 6.73
N PRO A 14 4.75 -15.04 8.03
CA PRO A 14 3.86 -14.28 8.88
C PRO A 14 4.24 -12.80 8.99
N TYR A 15 5.53 -12.45 8.93
CA TYR A 15 5.96 -11.06 9.03
C TYR A 15 5.60 -10.25 7.77
N ALA A 16 5.77 -10.84 6.60
CA ALA A 16 5.35 -10.23 5.34
C ALA A 16 3.83 -10.09 5.29
N ARG A 17 3.10 -11.12 5.72
CA ARG A 17 1.63 -11.13 5.77
C ARG A 17 1.09 -10.05 6.71
N ASP A 18 1.63 -9.94 7.93
CA ASP A 18 1.27 -8.92 8.91
C ASP A 18 1.51 -7.50 8.37
N LEU A 19 2.65 -7.27 7.69
CA LEU A 19 2.96 -5.98 7.08
C LEU A 19 1.96 -5.63 5.97
N MET A 20 1.65 -6.58 5.08
CA MET A 20 0.66 -6.37 4.01
C MET A 20 -0.73 -6.07 4.60
N THR A 21 -1.16 -6.85 5.60
CA THR A 21 -2.43 -6.65 6.31
C THR A 21 -2.49 -5.26 6.96
N LEU A 22 -1.41 -4.83 7.62
CA LEU A 22 -1.30 -3.50 8.23
C LEU A 22 -1.46 -2.39 7.18
N LEU A 23 -0.73 -2.47 6.07
CA LEU A 23 -0.76 -1.46 5.01
C LEU A 23 -2.14 -1.35 4.38
N LEU A 24 -2.76 -2.49 4.06
CA LEU A 24 -4.07 -2.53 3.39
C LEU A 24 -5.21 -2.11 4.32
N THR A 25 -5.20 -2.58 5.57
CA THR A 25 -6.23 -2.20 6.55
C THR A 25 -6.24 -0.70 6.83
N ARG A 26 -5.09 -0.03 6.70
CA ARG A 26 -4.97 1.43 6.85
C ARG A 26 -5.35 2.20 5.59
N ASP A 27 -5.28 1.58 4.41
CA ASP A 27 -5.65 2.21 3.15
C ASP A 27 -7.16 2.25 2.97
N TRP A 28 -7.74 3.45 2.90
CA TRP A 28 -9.18 3.67 2.77
C TRP A 28 -9.85 3.02 1.55
N ARG A 29 -9.08 2.56 0.56
CA ARG A 29 -9.62 1.93 -0.64
C ARG A 29 -9.83 0.43 -0.47
N THR A 30 -9.20 -0.19 0.53
CA THR A 30 -9.05 -1.65 0.57
C THR A 30 -9.65 -2.25 1.83
N ARG A 31 -10.05 -3.52 1.73
CA ARG A 31 -10.53 -4.35 2.83
C ARG A 31 -9.90 -5.73 2.71
N VAL A 32 -9.06 -6.09 3.67
CA VAL A 32 -8.58 -7.48 3.81
C VAL A 32 -9.75 -8.35 4.27
N ILE A 33 -10.08 -9.37 3.49
CA ILE A 33 -11.18 -10.31 3.77
C ILE A 33 -10.70 -11.70 4.20
N ALA A 34 -9.44 -12.04 3.91
CA ALA A 34 -8.77 -13.23 4.42
C ALA A 34 -7.25 -13.08 4.35
N GLU A 35 -6.58 -13.74 5.28
CA GLU A 35 -5.14 -13.94 5.35
C GLU A 35 -4.90 -15.44 5.30
N ILE A 36 -4.10 -15.89 4.35
CA ILE A 36 -3.95 -17.31 4.02
C ILE A 36 -2.47 -17.65 3.99
N ALA A 37 -2.10 -18.71 4.71
CA ALA A 37 -0.71 -19.19 4.77
C ALA A 37 -0.43 -20.30 3.76
N ASP A 38 -1.44 -21.08 3.34
CA ASP A 38 -1.26 -22.19 2.42
C ASP A 38 -2.46 -22.47 1.48
N GLN A 39 -2.26 -23.38 0.52
CA GLN A 39 -3.24 -23.74 -0.49
C GLN A 39 -4.55 -24.31 0.09
N ASN A 40 -4.48 -25.15 1.13
CA ASN A 40 -5.65 -25.82 1.67
C ASN A 40 -6.57 -24.82 2.36
N GLU A 41 -5.99 -23.85 3.07
CA GLU A 41 -6.72 -22.73 3.65
C GLU A 41 -7.45 -21.91 2.57
N LEU A 42 -6.83 -21.66 1.42
CA LEU A 42 -7.48 -20.96 0.30
C LEU A 42 -8.69 -21.72 -0.24
N ILE A 43 -8.52 -23.02 -0.51
CA ILE A 43 -9.60 -23.84 -1.07
C ILE A 43 -10.75 -23.90 -0.09
N ALA A 44 -10.47 -24.18 1.19
CA ALA A 44 -11.49 -24.20 2.24
C ALA A 44 -12.24 -22.85 2.34
N PHE A 45 -11.52 -21.73 2.31
CA PHE A 45 -12.11 -20.39 2.38
C PHE A 45 -13.02 -20.09 1.17
N ILE A 46 -12.58 -20.40 -0.04
CA ILE A 46 -13.36 -20.18 -1.26
C ILE A 46 -14.61 -21.07 -1.28
N ASP A 47 -14.47 -22.34 -0.92
CA ASP A 47 -15.55 -23.33 -0.96
C ASP A 47 -16.60 -23.10 0.14
N GLU A 48 -16.20 -22.63 1.31
CA GLU A 48 -17.10 -22.39 2.44
C GLU A 48 -17.86 -21.06 2.31
N TYR A 49 -17.16 -19.97 1.95
CA TYR A 49 -17.72 -18.62 2.07
C TYR A 49 -18.16 -17.99 0.75
N HIS A 50 -17.65 -18.48 -0.39
CA HIS A 50 -17.86 -17.89 -1.71
C HIS A 50 -17.83 -16.35 -1.73
N PRO A 51 -16.84 -15.71 -1.09
CA PRO A 51 -16.87 -14.27 -0.94
C PRO A 51 -16.62 -13.59 -2.29
N PRO A 52 -17.15 -12.38 -2.49
CA PRO A 52 -16.69 -11.54 -3.59
C PRO A 52 -15.23 -11.13 -3.34
N ILE A 53 -14.35 -11.54 -4.25
CA ILE A 53 -12.92 -11.22 -4.23
C ILE A 53 -12.64 -10.28 -5.40
N ASP A 54 -12.08 -9.11 -5.12
CA ASP A 54 -11.69 -8.13 -6.13
C ASP A 54 -10.20 -8.29 -6.48
N VAL A 55 -9.34 -8.49 -5.48
CA VAL A 55 -7.88 -8.66 -5.66
C VAL A 55 -7.36 -9.81 -4.79
N VAL A 56 -6.42 -10.59 -5.34
CA VAL A 56 -5.59 -11.54 -4.58
C VAL A 56 -4.14 -11.06 -4.65
N ILE A 57 -3.54 -10.87 -3.48
CA ILE A 57 -2.10 -10.69 -3.34
C ILE A 57 -1.52 -12.07 -3.12
N LEU A 58 -0.55 -12.45 -3.95
CA LEU A 58 0.01 -13.80 -3.93
C LEU A 58 1.53 -13.73 -3.95
N ASP A 59 2.13 -14.23 -2.88
CA ASP A 59 3.56 -14.41 -2.83
C ASP A 59 4.02 -15.47 -3.82
N THR A 60 5.17 -15.21 -4.43
CA THR A 60 5.75 -16.10 -5.45
C THR A 60 6.87 -16.98 -4.92
N GLU A 61 7.27 -16.79 -3.66
CA GLU A 61 8.43 -17.41 -3.05
C GLU A 61 8.05 -18.41 -1.92
N ILE A 62 7.03 -19.24 -2.15
CA ILE A 62 6.57 -20.22 -1.17
C ILE A 62 7.58 -21.40 -1.07
N PRO A 63 8.18 -21.66 0.10
CA PRO A 63 9.19 -22.69 0.27
C PRO A 63 8.70 -24.10 -0.10
N GLY A 64 9.48 -24.80 -0.92
CA GLY A 64 9.19 -26.19 -1.31
C GLY A 64 8.19 -26.35 -2.45
N GLU A 65 7.55 -25.26 -2.91
CA GLU A 65 6.46 -25.33 -3.89
C GLU A 65 6.59 -24.24 -4.97
N SER A 66 7.62 -24.32 -5.81
CA SER A 66 7.91 -23.28 -6.81
C SER A 66 6.81 -23.04 -7.84
N ASP A 67 5.97 -24.05 -8.10
CA ASP A 67 4.89 -23.96 -9.08
C ASP A 67 3.54 -23.62 -8.43
N LEU A 68 3.45 -23.62 -7.09
CA LEU A 68 2.21 -23.38 -6.36
C LEU A 68 1.59 -22.02 -6.72
N PRO A 69 2.33 -20.89 -6.77
CA PRO A 69 1.74 -19.60 -7.15
C PRO A 69 1.05 -19.64 -8.53
N PHE A 70 1.62 -20.38 -9.48
CA PHE A 70 1.04 -20.55 -10.81
C PHE A 70 -0.21 -21.43 -10.79
N MET A 71 -0.20 -22.51 -9.99
CA MET A 71 -1.35 -23.38 -9.81
C MET A 71 -2.53 -22.66 -9.12
N LEU A 72 -2.25 -21.88 -8.08
CA LEU A 72 -3.25 -21.07 -7.39
C LEU A 72 -3.87 -20.05 -8.33
N THR A 73 -3.05 -19.43 -9.18
CA THR A 73 -3.51 -18.49 -10.20
C THR A 73 -4.48 -19.14 -11.19
N GLU A 74 -4.16 -20.34 -11.69
CA GLU A 74 -5.07 -21.08 -12.57
C GLU A 74 -6.36 -21.52 -11.87
N LEU A 75 -6.33 -21.79 -10.56
CA LEU A 75 -7.52 -22.06 -9.75
C LEU A 75 -8.40 -20.80 -9.62
N LEU A 76 -7.80 -19.66 -9.26
CA LEU A 76 -8.50 -18.39 -9.08
C LEU A 76 -9.14 -17.88 -10.38
N ARG A 77 -8.50 -18.13 -11.53
CA ARG A 77 -9.04 -17.78 -12.86
C ARG A 77 -10.26 -18.59 -13.28
N LYS A 78 -10.57 -19.70 -12.60
CA LYS A 78 -11.77 -20.51 -12.83
C LYS A 78 -12.98 -20.05 -12.02
N LEU A 79 -12.79 -19.09 -11.09
CA LEU A 79 -13.90 -18.53 -10.32
C LEU A 79 -14.89 -17.79 -11.24
N PRO A 80 -16.20 -17.77 -10.89
CA PRO A 80 -17.22 -17.09 -11.70
C PRO A 80 -16.92 -15.60 -11.91
N LYS A 81 -16.42 -14.92 -10.86
CA LYS A 81 -15.85 -13.58 -10.92
C LYS A 81 -14.34 -13.72 -10.65
N LYS A 82 -13.54 -13.55 -11.68
CA LYS A 82 -12.08 -13.68 -11.60
C LYS A 82 -11.49 -12.47 -10.87
N PRO A 83 -10.76 -12.65 -9.77
CA PRO A 83 -10.06 -11.55 -9.11
C PRO A 83 -8.85 -11.12 -9.94
N ALA A 84 -8.41 -9.87 -9.77
CA ALA A 84 -7.10 -9.45 -10.22
C ALA A 84 -6.01 -10.07 -9.32
N ILE A 85 -4.85 -10.39 -9.88
CA ILE A 85 -3.76 -11.05 -9.15
C ILE A 85 -2.55 -10.12 -9.11
N LEU A 86 -2.14 -9.75 -7.90
CA LEU A 86 -0.96 -8.94 -7.63
C LEU A 86 0.13 -9.85 -7.03
N TYR A 87 1.19 -10.11 -7.79
CA TYR A 87 2.31 -10.90 -7.28
C TYR A 87 3.24 -10.09 -6.42
N THR A 88 3.74 -10.73 -5.37
CA THR A 88 4.82 -10.22 -4.52
C THR A 88 6.03 -11.15 -4.55
N ALA A 89 7.23 -10.59 -4.42
CA ALA A 89 8.47 -11.35 -4.32
C ALA A 89 9.55 -10.53 -3.62
N THR A 90 10.56 -11.18 -3.05
CA THR A 90 11.78 -10.50 -2.59
C THR A 90 12.63 -10.03 -3.75
N HIS A 91 12.71 -10.82 -4.84
CA HIS A 91 13.50 -10.50 -6.02
C HIS A 91 12.70 -10.66 -7.32
N ALA A 92 13.13 -9.95 -8.36
CA ALA A 92 12.53 -10.09 -9.68
C ALA A 92 12.89 -11.45 -10.31
N ASP A 93 11.89 -12.28 -10.61
CA ASP A 93 12.07 -13.58 -11.27
C ASP A 93 11.53 -13.54 -12.72
N PRO A 94 12.37 -13.79 -13.75
CA PRO A 94 11.92 -13.91 -15.15
C PRO A 94 10.81 -14.93 -15.38
N ARG A 95 10.81 -16.06 -14.65
CA ARG A 95 9.80 -17.12 -14.79
C ARG A 95 8.42 -16.63 -14.35
N VAL A 96 8.38 -15.91 -13.24
CA VAL A 96 7.17 -15.28 -12.70
C VAL A 96 6.60 -14.28 -13.69
N LEU A 97 7.47 -13.43 -14.24
CA LEU A 97 7.08 -12.43 -15.23
C LEU A 97 6.58 -13.06 -16.54
N GLU A 98 7.27 -14.10 -17.04
CA GLU A 98 6.83 -14.87 -18.23
C GLU A 98 5.44 -15.45 -18.03
N HIS A 99 5.20 -16.06 -16.87
CA HIS A 99 3.89 -16.59 -16.53
C HIS A 99 2.82 -15.49 -16.47
N LEU A 100 3.10 -14.37 -15.80
CA LEU A 100 2.17 -13.24 -15.72
C LEU A 100 1.78 -12.72 -17.13
N VAL A 101 2.75 -12.62 -18.04
CA VAL A 101 2.50 -12.23 -19.43
C VAL A 101 1.57 -13.21 -20.15
N GLN A 102 1.73 -14.51 -19.92
CA GLN A 102 0.87 -15.55 -20.55
C GLN A 102 -0.58 -15.49 -20.07
N ILE A 103 -0.81 -15.21 -18.79
CA ILE A 103 -2.16 -15.16 -18.22
C ILE A 103 -2.87 -13.80 -18.42
N GLY A 104 -2.18 -12.81 -18.97
CA GLY A 104 -2.73 -11.47 -19.26
C GLY A 104 -2.58 -10.46 -18.13
N PHE A 105 -1.47 -10.56 -17.39
CA PHE A 105 -0.86 -9.64 -16.41
C PHE A 105 -1.78 -8.68 -15.62
N ALA A 106 -1.77 -8.77 -14.28
CA ALA A 106 -2.43 -7.81 -13.39
C ALA A 106 -1.42 -6.97 -12.56
N GLY A 107 -0.46 -7.55 -11.82
CA GLY A 107 0.58 -6.75 -11.16
C GLY A 107 1.79 -7.52 -10.60
N TYR A 108 2.95 -6.88 -10.45
CA TYR A 108 4.13 -7.45 -9.79
C TYR A 108 4.91 -6.40 -8.99
N VAL A 109 4.99 -6.59 -7.66
CA VAL A 109 5.58 -5.67 -6.69
C VAL A 109 6.67 -6.38 -5.88
N LEU A 110 7.81 -5.73 -5.62
CA LEU A 110 8.80 -6.30 -4.70
C LEU A 110 8.46 -6.03 -3.23
N LYS A 111 8.82 -6.98 -2.36
CA LYS A 111 8.57 -6.94 -0.91
C LYS A 111 9.18 -5.70 -0.23
N ASN A 112 10.37 -5.26 -0.68
CA ASN A 112 11.02 -4.04 -0.17
C ASN A 112 10.33 -2.73 -0.61
N GLU A 113 9.45 -2.78 -1.61
CA GLU A 113 8.72 -1.64 -2.18
C GLU A 113 7.26 -1.56 -1.71
N LEU A 114 6.77 -2.57 -0.95
CA LEU A 114 5.38 -2.67 -0.48
C LEU A 114 4.92 -1.43 0.29
N HIS A 115 5.80 -0.88 1.12
CA HIS A 115 5.45 0.20 2.05
C HIS A 115 4.91 1.45 1.38
N TYR A 116 5.25 1.70 0.11
CA TYR A 116 4.67 2.77 -0.69
C TYR A 116 3.80 2.25 -1.84
N ALA A 117 4.07 1.04 -2.35
CA ALA A 117 3.41 0.58 -3.56
C ALA A 117 2.09 -0.16 -3.31
N LEU A 118 1.94 -0.86 -2.18
CA LEU A 118 0.95 -1.94 -2.05
C LEU A 118 -0.50 -1.46 -2.24
N GLY A 119 -0.93 -0.43 -1.51
CA GLY A 119 -2.29 0.09 -1.60
C GLY A 119 -2.62 0.66 -2.99
N ALA A 120 -1.67 1.39 -3.58
CA ALA A 120 -1.81 1.95 -4.93
C ALA A 120 -1.84 0.86 -6.01
N ALA A 121 -1.01 -0.17 -5.87
CA ALA A 121 -1.00 -1.34 -6.74
C ALA A 121 -2.32 -2.09 -6.67
N VAL A 122 -2.84 -2.36 -5.47
CA VAL A 122 -4.17 -2.99 -5.28
C VAL A 122 -5.28 -2.18 -5.95
N ALA A 123 -5.29 -0.86 -5.75
CA ALA A 123 -6.29 0.01 -6.37
C ALA A 123 -6.22 -0.01 -7.90
N ALA A 124 -5.02 0.00 -8.46
CA ALA A 124 -4.79 -0.03 -9.91
C ALA A 124 -5.18 -1.39 -10.53
N VAL A 125 -4.74 -2.52 -9.95
CA VAL A 125 -5.11 -3.84 -10.49
C VAL A 125 -6.60 -4.11 -10.38
N ALA A 126 -7.27 -3.57 -9.35
CA ALA A 126 -8.73 -3.66 -9.23
C ALA A 126 -9.47 -2.91 -10.36
N ARG A 127 -8.84 -1.90 -10.97
CA ARG A 127 -9.34 -1.20 -12.17
C ARG A 127 -8.95 -1.89 -13.48
N GLY A 128 -8.22 -3.01 -13.42
CA GLY A 128 -7.70 -3.70 -14.59
C GLY A 128 -6.44 -3.06 -15.17
N GLU A 129 -5.78 -2.15 -14.44
CA GLU A 129 -4.48 -1.60 -14.83
C GLU A 129 -3.38 -2.63 -14.53
N MET A 130 -2.42 -2.73 -15.43
CA MET A 130 -1.21 -3.50 -15.20
C MET A 130 -0.21 -2.64 -14.41
N VAL A 131 0.30 -3.18 -13.30
CA VAL A 131 1.24 -2.44 -12.43
C VAL A 131 2.54 -3.18 -12.17
N ILE A 132 3.64 -2.41 -12.12
CA ILE A 132 4.94 -2.90 -11.67
C ILE A 132 5.62 -1.86 -10.78
N THR A 133 6.62 -2.28 -10.02
CA THR A 133 7.49 -1.37 -9.27
C THR A 133 8.87 -1.19 -9.95
N PRO A 134 9.66 -0.17 -9.55
CA PRO A 134 10.97 0.10 -10.12
C PRO A 134 11.91 -1.11 -10.14
N GLY A 135 11.90 -1.95 -9.10
CA GLY A 135 12.72 -3.16 -9.06
C GLY A 135 12.35 -4.22 -10.12
N ILE A 136 11.10 -4.24 -10.59
CA ILE A 136 10.62 -5.14 -11.67
C ILE A 136 10.86 -4.53 -13.06
N GLN A 137 10.89 -3.20 -13.16
CA GLN A 137 10.95 -2.46 -14.43
C GLN A 137 12.03 -2.94 -15.42
N PRO A 138 13.30 -3.14 -15.03
CA PRO A 138 14.35 -3.58 -15.98
C PRO A 138 14.05 -4.93 -16.62
N LEU A 139 13.46 -5.85 -15.85
CA LEU A 139 13.07 -7.16 -16.32
C LEU A 139 11.81 -7.08 -17.20
N ALA A 140 10.81 -6.31 -16.76
CA ALA A 140 9.57 -6.05 -17.49
C ALA A 140 9.80 -5.43 -18.88
N ALA A 141 10.79 -4.55 -19.04
CA ALA A 141 11.12 -3.91 -20.30
C ALA A 141 11.46 -4.88 -21.44
N ARG A 142 11.81 -6.14 -21.11
CA ARG A 142 12.09 -7.20 -22.09
C ARG A 142 10.83 -7.77 -22.75
N TYR A 143 9.65 -7.52 -22.18
CA TYR A 143 8.38 -8.07 -22.64
C TYR A 143 7.51 -6.96 -23.21
N SER A 144 7.10 -7.08 -24.48
CA SER A 144 6.28 -6.06 -25.15
C SER A 144 4.95 -5.81 -24.46
N ALA A 145 4.39 -6.85 -23.83
CA ALA A 145 3.15 -6.77 -23.06
C ALA A 145 3.26 -5.83 -21.85
N CYS A 146 4.46 -5.61 -21.30
CA CYS A 146 4.67 -4.79 -20.11
C CYS A 146 4.95 -3.30 -20.43
N ARG A 147 4.91 -2.89 -21.70
CA ARG A 147 5.25 -1.51 -22.09
C ARG A 147 4.28 -0.45 -21.55
N GLU A 148 3.00 -0.83 -21.41
CA GLU A 148 1.95 0.04 -20.88
C GLU A 148 1.75 -0.17 -19.37
N ALA A 149 2.65 -0.90 -18.70
CA ALA A 149 2.56 -1.12 -17.27
C ALA A 149 2.77 0.22 -16.53
N LYS A 150 1.82 0.56 -15.66
CA LYS A 150 1.97 1.68 -14.74
C LYS A 150 3.08 1.35 -13.75
N ILE A 151 4.08 2.22 -13.66
CA ILE A 151 5.17 2.06 -12.72
C ILE A 151 4.77 2.80 -11.44
N ILE A 152 4.51 2.05 -10.37
CA ILE A 152 4.21 2.64 -9.06
C ILE A 152 5.55 3.04 -8.45
N ARG A 153 5.93 4.31 -8.63
CA ARG A 153 7.18 4.85 -8.12
C ARG A 153 7.00 5.51 -6.76
N GLY A 154 8.08 5.43 -6.00
CA GLY A 154 8.41 6.42 -5.00
C GLY A 154 7.70 6.24 -3.68
N SER A 155 8.45 6.62 -2.66
CA SER A 155 7.96 7.00 -1.36
C SER A 155 8.42 8.43 -1.18
N ARG A 156 7.53 9.39 -0.89
CA ARG A 156 7.94 10.76 -0.50
C ARG A 156 8.89 10.76 0.70
N ILE A 157 9.07 9.60 1.36
CA ILE A 157 10.01 9.41 2.46
C ILE A 157 11.46 9.47 2.00
N GLU A 158 11.81 8.71 0.97
CA GLU A 158 13.21 8.33 0.74
C GLU A 158 14.02 9.47 0.12
N ASP A 159 13.34 10.41 -0.55
CA ASP A 159 13.97 11.57 -1.17
C ASP A 159 14.06 12.79 -0.24
N VAL A 160 13.24 12.84 0.83
CA VAL A 160 13.03 14.06 1.65
C VAL A 160 13.59 13.93 3.07
N PHE A 161 13.79 12.71 3.57
CA PHE A 161 14.17 12.45 4.95
C PHE A 161 15.56 11.84 5.09
N THR A 162 16.25 12.24 6.16
CA THR A 162 17.47 11.55 6.62
C THR A 162 17.14 10.13 7.07
N PRO A 163 18.10 9.19 7.14
CA PRO A 163 17.82 7.81 7.57
C PRO A 163 17.10 7.72 8.92
N ARG A 164 17.46 8.59 9.87
CA ARG A 164 16.83 8.63 11.20
C ARG A 164 15.42 9.20 11.17
N GLU A 165 15.18 10.21 10.35
CA GLU A 165 13.83 10.72 10.11
C GLU A 165 12.97 9.63 9.45
N SER A 166 13.48 8.95 8.42
CA SER A 166 12.77 7.85 7.74
C SER A 166 12.37 6.72 8.69
N GLU A 167 13.23 6.34 9.63
CA GLU A 167 12.91 5.37 10.68
C GLU A 167 11.72 5.84 11.54
N LEU A 168 11.80 7.06 12.08
CA LEU A 168 10.71 7.64 12.88
C LEU A 168 9.42 7.81 12.08
N VAL A 169 9.51 8.17 10.81
CA VAL A 169 8.39 8.30 9.88
C VAL A 169 7.68 6.96 9.72
N ARG A 170 8.42 5.87 9.48
CA ARG A 170 7.86 4.53 9.35
C ARG A 170 7.14 4.13 10.65
N LEU A 171 7.76 4.31 11.80
CA LEU A 171 7.16 4.00 13.10
C LEU A 171 5.90 4.84 13.39
N ALA A 172 5.95 6.14 13.13
CA ALA A 172 4.85 7.07 13.44
C ALA A 172 3.66 6.93 12.48
N LEU A 173 3.90 6.72 11.18
CA LEU A 173 2.87 6.84 10.14
C LEU A 173 2.39 5.50 9.58
N ILE A 174 3.31 4.55 9.42
CA ILE A 174 2.99 3.18 8.96
C ILE A 174 2.50 2.36 10.14
N PHE A 175 3.34 2.23 11.19
CA PHE A 175 3.02 1.44 12.39
C PHE A 175 2.13 2.20 13.39
N ASN A 176 1.93 3.50 13.21
CA ASN A 176 1.06 4.33 14.04
C ASN A 176 1.44 4.30 15.53
N LEU A 177 2.74 4.19 15.83
CA LEU A 177 3.26 4.20 17.19
C LEU A 177 3.15 5.60 17.82
N SER A 178 2.94 5.64 19.12
CA SER A 178 2.89 6.90 19.85
C SER A 178 4.30 7.49 20.03
N ILE A 179 4.39 8.80 20.27
CA ILE A 179 5.68 9.47 20.56
C ILE A 179 6.38 8.83 21.76
N ARG A 180 5.62 8.39 22.76
CA ARG A 180 6.18 7.73 23.95
C ARG A 180 6.76 6.38 23.58
N ASP A 181 6.00 5.54 22.90
CA ASP A 181 6.45 4.20 22.53
C ASP A 181 7.69 4.28 21.62
N MET A 182 7.70 5.20 20.65
CA MET A 182 8.88 5.42 19.80
C MET A 182 10.10 5.90 20.60
N ALA A 183 9.91 6.77 21.59
CA ALA A 183 11.00 7.25 22.43
C ALA A 183 11.58 6.13 23.29
N ASP A 184 10.72 5.27 23.84
CA ASP A 184 11.13 4.13 24.66
C ASP A 184 11.86 3.08 23.82
N GLU A 185 11.31 2.67 22.67
CA GLU A 185 11.89 1.66 21.78
C GLU A 185 13.24 2.09 21.18
N LEU A 186 13.37 3.37 20.79
CA LEU A 186 14.58 3.89 20.17
C LEU A 186 15.58 4.48 21.16
N VAL A 187 15.28 4.45 22.46
CA VAL A 187 16.09 5.03 23.55
C VAL A 187 16.41 6.52 23.29
N LEU A 188 15.35 7.30 23.07
CA LEU A 188 15.40 8.73 22.74
C LEU A 188 14.59 9.58 23.74
N SER A 189 14.77 10.90 23.71
CA SER A 189 13.87 11.79 24.47
C SER A 189 12.53 11.97 23.74
N PRO A 190 11.38 11.93 24.46
CA PRO A 190 10.07 12.19 23.87
C PRO A 190 9.98 13.57 23.21
N GLU A 191 10.67 14.57 23.74
CA GLU A 191 10.72 15.92 23.19
C GLU A 191 11.36 15.94 21.81
N TRP A 192 12.48 15.22 21.64
CA TRP A 192 13.18 15.14 20.37
C TRP A 192 12.37 14.37 19.32
N VAL A 193 11.77 13.23 19.71
CA VAL A 193 10.86 12.47 18.83
C VAL A 193 9.70 13.36 18.38
N SER A 194 9.10 14.13 19.30
CA SER A 194 8.02 15.06 18.96
C SER A 194 8.46 16.15 17.99
N GLU A 195 9.67 16.69 18.14
CA GLU A 195 10.23 17.70 17.26
C GLU A 195 10.43 17.14 15.84
N VAL A 196 11.04 15.95 15.73
CA VAL A 196 11.25 15.29 14.44
C VAL A 196 9.93 14.97 13.74
N VAL A 197 8.96 14.36 14.44
CA VAL A 197 7.64 14.03 13.86
C VAL A 197 6.90 15.30 13.41
N SER A 198 7.01 16.41 14.16
CA SER A 198 6.46 17.70 13.75
C SER A 198 7.12 18.26 12.49
N GLY A 199 8.45 18.10 12.38
CA GLY A 199 9.21 18.45 11.18
C GLY A 199 8.83 17.61 9.97
N VAL A 200 8.60 16.30 10.16
CA VAL A 200 8.11 15.37 9.14
C VAL A 200 6.79 15.82 8.56
N TYR A 201 5.80 16.13 9.40
CA TYR A 201 4.50 16.62 8.91
C TYR A 201 4.61 17.90 8.08
N LYS A 202 5.55 18.79 8.43
CA LYS A 202 5.83 19.99 7.65
C LYS A 202 6.47 19.64 6.29
N LYS A 203 7.47 18.77 6.28
CA LYS A 203 8.13 18.31 5.05
C LYS A 203 7.18 17.58 4.09
N LEU A 204 6.17 16.87 4.61
CA LEU A 204 5.13 16.22 3.80
C LEU A 204 4.09 17.18 3.20
N GLY A 205 4.11 18.47 3.53
CA GLY A 205 3.10 19.43 3.07
C GLY A 205 1.77 19.35 3.83
N LEU A 206 1.70 18.60 4.93
CA LEU A 206 0.45 18.34 5.64
C LEU A 206 -0.13 19.63 6.26
N ARG A 207 0.71 20.59 6.63
CA ARG A 207 0.26 21.85 7.23
C ARG A 207 -0.39 22.74 6.19
N GLU A 208 0.22 22.82 5.02
CA GLU A 208 -0.21 23.55 3.84
C GLU A 208 -1.57 22.98 3.36
N ILE A 209 -1.69 21.65 3.31
CA ILE A 209 -2.96 20.96 2.99
C ILE A 209 -4.05 21.33 4.01
N LEU A 210 -3.76 21.22 5.30
CA LEU A 210 -4.76 21.50 6.34
C LEU A 210 -5.15 22.98 6.41
N ALA A 211 -4.22 23.88 6.05
CA ALA A 211 -4.46 25.32 5.93
C ALA A 211 -5.25 25.69 4.67
N GLY A 212 -5.37 24.76 3.70
CA GLY A 212 -6.00 25.03 2.40
C GLY A 212 -5.14 25.88 1.47
N GLU A 213 -3.82 25.86 1.67
CA GLU A 213 -2.85 26.62 0.87
C GLU A 213 -2.48 25.89 -0.45
N VAL A 214 -2.72 24.58 -0.51
CA VAL A 214 -2.46 23.71 -1.67
C VAL A 214 -3.68 22.85 -1.99
N SER A 215 -3.82 22.41 -3.24
CA SER A 215 -4.92 21.51 -3.62
C SER A 215 -4.59 20.08 -3.15
N LEU A 216 -5.59 19.35 -2.65
CA LEU A 216 -5.44 17.92 -2.36
C LEU A 216 -5.18 17.10 -3.63
N GLU A 217 -5.64 17.60 -4.78
CA GLU A 217 -5.45 16.98 -6.09
C GLU A 217 -3.98 16.96 -6.50
N ASP A 218 -3.15 17.89 -5.98
CA ASP A 218 -1.69 17.92 -6.21
C ASP A 218 -0.95 16.78 -5.45
N TYR A 219 -1.67 16.03 -4.62
CA TYR A 219 -1.10 15.01 -3.73
C TYR A 219 -1.73 13.64 -3.88
N PHE A 220 -2.95 13.56 -4.42
CA PHE A 220 -3.74 12.34 -4.50
C PHE A 220 -4.47 12.26 -5.82
N ASP A 221 -4.20 11.20 -6.58
CA ASP A 221 -4.94 10.91 -7.82
C ASP A 221 -6.23 10.12 -7.59
N ASP A 222 -6.30 9.37 -6.48
CA ASP A 222 -7.37 8.41 -6.27
C ASP A 222 -8.63 9.11 -5.73
N PRO A 223 -9.77 9.05 -6.44
CA PRO A 223 -10.98 9.77 -6.03
C PRO A 223 -11.49 9.38 -4.64
N ALA A 224 -11.32 8.12 -4.23
CA ALA A 224 -11.76 7.67 -2.91
C ALA A 224 -10.88 8.24 -1.80
N VAL A 225 -9.58 8.37 -2.05
CA VAL A 225 -8.65 9.03 -1.11
C VAL A 225 -8.94 10.52 -1.05
N LEU A 226 -9.15 11.18 -2.20
CA LEU A 226 -9.50 12.59 -2.29
C LEU A 226 -10.79 12.93 -1.53
N GLU A 227 -11.88 12.18 -1.75
CA GLU A 227 -13.16 12.36 -1.04
C GLU A 227 -12.93 12.33 0.48
N ARG A 228 -12.16 11.35 0.94
CA ARG A 228 -11.92 11.16 2.37
C ARG A 228 -11.00 12.22 2.98
N CYS A 229 -9.98 12.66 2.23
CA CYS A 229 -9.12 13.79 2.58
C CYS A 229 -9.95 15.07 2.72
N GLN A 230 -10.83 15.36 1.76
CA GLN A 230 -11.72 16.54 1.79
C GLN A 230 -12.65 16.52 3.01
N GLU A 231 -13.25 15.37 3.34
CA GLU A 231 -14.05 15.21 4.56
C GLU A 231 -13.26 15.52 5.84
N ILE A 232 -12.00 15.08 5.91
CA ILE A 232 -11.12 15.31 7.07
C ILE A 232 -10.73 16.79 7.18
N THR A 233 -10.34 17.41 6.07
CA THR A 233 -9.94 18.83 6.05
C THR A 233 -11.12 19.73 6.41
N ALA A 234 -12.32 19.46 5.88
CA ALA A 234 -13.54 20.22 6.23
C ALA A 234 -13.87 20.15 7.73
N ARG A 235 -13.72 18.97 8.35
CA ARG A 235 -13.92 18.80 9.80
C ARG A 235 -12.86 19.54 10.63
N THR A 236 -11.65 19.70 10.10
CA THR A 236 -10.52 20.32 10.82
C THR A 236 -10.57 21.85 10.75
N GLN A 237 -11.05 22.42 9.65
CA GLN A 237 -11.24 23.87 9.48
C GLN A 237 -12.39 24.44 10.32
N THR A 238 -13.23 23.59 10.91
CA THR A 238 -14.25 24.00 11.87
C THR A 238 -13.57 24.37 13.20
N LYS A 239 -13.15 25.65 13.34
CA LYS A 239 -12.41 26.18 14.51
C LYS A 239 -13.05 25.76 15.84
N LEU A 240 -12.23 25.27 16.77
CA LEU A 240 -12.59 25.28 18.20
C LEU A 240 -12.69 26.73 18.69
N ALA A 241 -13.58 26.98 19.66
CA ALA A 241 -13.85 28.32 20.21
C ALA A 241 -12.62 29.02 20.84
N ASP A 242 -11.51 28.31 21.03
CA ASP A 242 -10.27 28.81 21.63
C ASP A 242 -9.13 29.08 20.61
N GLY A 243 -9.39 28.91 19.31
CA GLY A 243 -8.40 29.15 18.25
C GLY A 243 -7.29 28.10 18.13
N ARG A 244 -7.33 27.01 18.90
CA ARG A 244 -6.35 25.90 18.77
C ARG A 244 -6.81 24.87 17.76
N LEU A 245 -5.89 24.39 16.93
CA LEU A 245 -6.12 23.20 16.10
C LEU A 245 -6.25 22.00 17.03
N ARG A 246 -7.39 21.28 16.97
CA ARG A 246 -7.56 20.01 17.67
C ARG A 246 -6.47 19.07 17.16
N LYS A 247 -5.71 18.39 18.04
CA LYS A 247 -4.77 17.33 17.65
C LYS A 247 -5.60 16.24 16.97
N ALA A 248 -5.69 16.29 15.64
CA ALA A 248 -6.71 15.56 14.91
C ALA A 248 -6.31 14.08 14.89
N PRO A 249 -7.17 13.16 15.37
CA PRO A 249 -6.91 11.71 15.27
C PRO A 249 -6.61 11.24 13.84
N TRP A 250 -7.00 12.06 12.86
CA TRP A 250 -6.96 11.82 11.43
C TRP A 250 -5.64 12.27 10.76
N MET A 251 -4.77 13.02 11.46
CA MET A 251 -3.51 13.50 10.88
C MET A 251 -2.57 12.35 10.54
N SER A 252 -2.47 11.32 11.38
CA SER A 252 -1.61 10.17 11.08
C SER A 252 -2.15 9.36 9.91
N THR A 253 -3.47 9.29 9.73
CA THR A 253 -4.10 8.61 8.59
C THR A 253 -3.93 9.39 7.27
N LEU A 254 -4.11 10.71 7.30
CA LEU A 254 -3.83 11.55 6.13
C LEU A 254 -2.34 11.49 5.76
N ALA A 255 -1.46 11.57 6.75
CA ALA A 255 -0.02 11.45 6.55
C ALA A 255 0.40 10.06 6.05
N PHE A 256 -0.27 8.99 6.50
CA PHE A 256 -0.10 7.65 5.93
C PHE A 256 -0.40 7.66 4.43
N HIS A 257 -1.53 8.22 3.99
CA HIS A 257 -1.85 8.28 2.57
C HIS A 257 -0.87 9.17 1.78
N LEU A 258 -0.37 10.28 2.35
CA LEU A 258 0.69 11.08 1.70
C LEU A 258 1.99 10.30 1.52
N LEU A 259 2.26 9.38 2.44
CA LEU A 259 3.45 8.54 2.45
C LEU A 259 3.40 7.43 1.41
N THR A 260 2.21 6.85 1.26
CA THR A 260 1.97 5.62 0.48
C THR A 260 1.28 5.91 -0.85
N SER A 261 1.09 7.19 -1.19
CA SER A 261 0.71 7.57 -2.54
C SER A 261 1.97 7.65 -3.40
N PRO A 262 1.98 7.02 -4.58
CA PRO A 262 3.11 7.11 -5.48
C PRO A 262 3.38 8.57 -5.84
N ALA A 263 4.65 8.90 -6.05
CA ALA A 263 5.02 10.20 -6.59
C ALA A 263 4.57 10.26 -8.07
N GLU A 264 4.10 11.42 -8.53
CA GLU A 264 3.83 11.63 -9.95
C GLU A 264 5.13 11.38 -10.75
N ASP A 265 4.99 10.72 -11.91
CA ASP A 265 6.05 10.79 -12.91
C ASP A 265 6.09 12.24 -13.41
N GLU A 266 7.15 12.99 -13.12
CA GLU A 266 7.46 14.21 -13.86
C GLU A 266 7.62 13.80 -15.34
N SER A 267 6.60 14.09 -16.15
CA SER A 267 6.58 13.85 -17.59
C SER A 267 7.63 14.67 -18.33
#